data_AF-A0A660RP25-F1
#
_entry.id   AF-A0A660RP25-F1
#
_cell.length_a   1.000
_cell.length_b   1.000
_cell.length_c   1.000
_cell.angle_alpha   90.00
_cell.angle_beta   90.00
_cell.angle_gamma   90.00
#
_symmetry.space_group_name_H-M   'P 1'
#
loop_
_entity.id
_entity.type
_entity.pdbx_description
1 polymer ?
#
loop_
_entity_poly.entity_id
_entity_poly.type
_entity_poly.pdbx_seq_one_letter_code
_entity_poly.pdbx_strand_id
1 'polypeptide(L)'
;MEKIGVFICTSCDIDKRLDIAELENVAKEQGATSVYSKEFLCSKEGKAFIEEKIQQDGLDAVSICACSPRVNYDVFNFENVAVDRTSLREGIVWSRFPVGEEGNILEDTAEYVEGVSFKDELMALAKDYVRMSIAKLQSYKMPEPFKPEEEISKTILVIGGGVAGLTAAIEAANAGYEVVLVEKEKELGGFVAKMKAHCEVNHPYKNIVPPIVKDLISQVENNEKIKVYKGATVANISGMPGLFNVKINAGGKEEEVKIGAIVLAAGFKPYDASKLTDLGYGNIKNVVTNVQFEEMAKNGKLVRPSDGAPIKSVLFIQCAGQRDENHLSYCSGYCCLASLKQAKYIREADPEAKAFIIYDHMRTMGIYENFYKTLQDDPGVFLTKGKVVEVSEGEDGKVKVIVDETLLGEKLEINVDLVVLAIGMVPVTAEEPVLNLEYRQGPGLPPDELELFYGYADSNYICFPYETRRTGIYAAGAIHQPMTIAQAIEDARGAALKAIQCLVAIEEGHAVHPRTWDFAYPEFDLKMCTQCKRCTEECPFGALNED
;
A
#
# COMPACT_ATOMS: atom_id res chain seq x y z
N MET A 1 -14.88 35.89 -2.13
CA MET A 1 -14.17 36.56 -3.25
C MET A 1 -15.13 37.49 -3.98
N GLU A 2 -14.65 38.57 -4.61
CA GLU A 2 -15.52 39.61 -5.21
C GLU A 2 -15.58 39.58 -6.75
N LYS A 3 -14.49 39.18 -7.41
CA LYS A 3 -14.36 39.21 -8.88
C LYS A 3 -14.17 37.81 -9.46
N ILE A 4 -15.29 37.17 -9.73
CA ILE A 4 -15.35 35.77 -10.18
C ILE A 4 -15.38 35.69 -11.70
N GLY A 5 -14.41 35.01 -12.30
CA GLY A 5 -14.46 34.60 -13.71
C GLY A 5 -14.96 33.16 -13.88
N VAL A 6 -15.80 32.90 -14.86
CA VAL A 6 -16.29 31.55 -15.17
C VAL A 6 -15.76 31.11 -16.53
N PHE A 7 -15.03 30.00 -16.55
CA PHE A 7 -14.43 29.44 -17.76
C PHE A 7 -15.06 28.09 -18.08
N ILE A 8 -15.73 27.99 -19.22
CA ILE A 8 -16.44 26.79 -19.66
C ILE A 8 -15.65 26.09 -20.77
N CYS A 9 -15.24 24.85 -20.52
CA CYS A 9 -14.57 24.04 -21.54
C CYS A 9 -15.60 23.53 -22.53
N THR A 10 -15.33 23.70 -23.83
CA THR A 10 -16.22 23.21 -24.90
C THR A 10 -15.75 21.87 -25.49
N SER A 11 -14.72 21.23 -24.94
CA SER A 11 -14.20 19.96 -25.46
C SER A 11 -14.68 18.75 -24.64
N CYS A 12 -14.33 17.54 -25.08
CA CYS A 12 -14.67 16.28 -24.40
C CYS A 12 -16.18 16.06 -24.26
N ASP A 13 -16.91 16.34 -25.34
CA ASP A 13 -18.37 16.17 -25.49
C ASP A 13 -19.24 17.10 -24.62
N ILE A 14 -18.63 18.06 -23.93
CA ILE A 14 -19.36 19.06 -23.14
C ILE A 14 -20.28 19.89 -24.05
N ASP A 15 -19.75 20.46 -25.13
CA ASP A 15 -20.52 21.27 -26.10
C ASP A 15 -21.52 20.47 -26.93
N LYS A 16 -21.26 19.17 -27.11
CA LYS A 16 -22.16 18.27 -27.84
C LYS A 16 -23.42 17.95 -27.05
N ARG A 17 -23.32 17.85 -25.72
CA ARG A 17 -24.43 17.44 -24.84
C ARG A 17 -25.04 18.59 -24.05
N LEU A 18 -24.30 19.67 -23.82
CA LEU A 18 -24.76 20.85 -23.08
C LEU A 18 -24.78 22.10 -23.96
N ASP A 19 -25.77 22.97 -23.75
CA ASP A 19 -25.82 24.29 -24.36
C ASP A 19 -24.91 25.26 -23.58
N ILE A 20 -23.78 25.61 -24.20
CA ILE A 20 -22.78 26.49 -23.60
C ILE A 20 -23.32 27.91 -23.39
N ALA A 21 -24.14 28.43 -24.31
CA ALA A 21 -24.68 29.79 -24.19
C ALA A 21 -25.63 29.90 -23.01
N GLU A 22 -26.41 28.86 -22.73
CA GLU A 22 -27.25 28.82 -21.53
C GLU A 22 -26.43 28.78 -20.23
N LEU A 23 -25.33 28.01 -20.20
CA LEU A 23 -24.44 27.98 -19.04
C LEU A 23 -23.75 29.34 -18.82
N GLU A 24 -23.36 30.02 -19.91
CA GLU A 24 -22.80 31.37 -19.82
C GLU A 24 -23.82 32.38 -19.28
N ASN A 25 -25.08 32.28 -19.70
CA ASN A 25 -26.14 33.14 -19.20
C ASN A 25 -26.40 32.92 -17.70
N VAL A 26 -26.46 31.66 -17.26
CA VAL A 26 -26.60 31.34 -15.84
C VAL A 26 -25.43 31.89 -15.02
N ALA A 27 -24.20 31.78 -15.52
CA ALA A 27 -23.04 32.35 -14.84
C ALA A 27 -23.17 33.88 -14.66
N LYS A 28 -23.61 34.60 -15.70
CA LYS A 28 -23.86 36.05 -15.64
C LYS A 28 -24.96 36.40 -14.65
N GLU A 29 -26.07 35.66 -14.66
CA GLU A 29 -27.20 35.86 -13.74
C GLU A 29 -26.81 35.68 -12.27
N GLN A 30 -25.87 34.77 -11.98
CA GLN A 30 -25.37 34.53 -10.62
C GLN A 30 -24.28 35.52 -10.18
N GLY A 31 -23.95 36.51 -11.01
CA GLY A 31 -23.02 37.59 -10.66
C GLY A 31 -21.56 37.31 -10.99
N ALA A 32 -21.26 36.44 -11.97
CA ALA A 32 -19.90 36.33 -12.51
C ALA A 32 -19.47 37.66 -13.15
N THR A 33 -18.25 38.10 -12.85
CA THR A 33 -17.64 39.33 -13.40
C THR A 33 -17.32 39.18 -14.88
N SER A 34 -16.78 38.02 -15.27
CA SER A 34 -16.53 37.69 -16.67
C SER A 34 -16.78 36.21 -16.93
N VAL A 35 -17.19 35.89 -18.16
CA VAL A 35 -17.54 34.52 -18.56
C VAL A 35 -16.93 34.24 -19.92
N TYR A 36 -16.22 33.12 -20.03
CA TYR A 36 -15.50 32.71 -21.22
C TYR A 36 -15.77 31.26 -21.54
N SER A 37 -15.86 30.93 -22.82
CA SER A 37 -15.89 29.56 -23.32
C SER A 37 -14.76 29.33 -24.32
N LYS A 38 -14.07 28.19 -24.20
CA LYS A 38 -12.97 27.82 -25.11
C LYS A 38 -12.77 26.31 -25.10
N GLU A 39 -12.31 25.79 -26.24
CA GLU A 39 -11.88 24.41 -26.34
C GLU A 39 -10.58 24.17 -25.57
N PHE A 40 -10.43 22.95 -25.04
CA PHE A 40 -9.22 22.45 -24.40
C PHE A 40 -8.61 23.44 -23.39
N LEU A 41 -9.40 23.92 -22.43
CA LEU A 41 -8.90 24.79 -21.36
C LEU A 41 -7.69 24.21 -20.60
N CYS A 42 -7.51 22.89 -20.62
CA CYS A 42 -6.37 22.20 -20.01
C CYS A 42 -5.09 22.17 -20.87
N SER A 43 -5.13 22.64 -22.13
CA SER A 43 -3.94 22.76 -22.96
C SER A 43 -3.04 23.92 -22.49
N LYS A 44 -1.83 24.01 -23.02
CA LYS A 44 -0.92 25.13 -22.71
C LYS A 44 -1.53 26.46 -23.14
N GLU A 45 -2.17 26.49 -24.31
CA GLU A 45 -2.87 27.65 -24.87
C GLU A 45 -4.17 27.97 -24.12
N GLY A 46 -4.82 26.95 -23.55
CA GLY A 46 -5.98 27.09 -22.68
C GLY A 46 -5.62 27.71 -21.33
N LYS A 47 -4.57 27.18 -20.68
CA LYS A 47 -4.06 27.72 -19.41
C LYS A 47 -3.59 29.18 -19.56
N ALA A 48 -2.77 29.46 -20.57
CA ALA A 48 -2.28 30.81 -20.82
C ALA A 48 -3.42 31.80 -21.08
N PHE A 49 -4.49 31.36 -21.75
CA PHE A 49 -5.69 32.17 -21.96
C PHE A 49 -6.40 32.48 -20.63
N ILE A 50 -6.54 31.50 -19.73
CA ILE A 50 -7.14 31.74 -18.41
C ILE A 50 -6.29 32.75 -17.62
N GLU A 51 -4.97 32.58 -17.60
CA GLU A 51 -4.04 33.49 -16.91
C GLU A 51 -4.12 34.93 -17.45
N GLU A 52 -4.18 35.08 -18.79
CA GLU A 52 -4.37 36.38 -19.44
C GLU A 52 -5.66 37.05 -18.96
N LYS A 53 -6.77 36.31 -18.90
CA LYS A 53 -8.08 36.85 -18.48
C LYS A 53 -8.16 37.13 -16.98
N ILE A 54 -7.53 36.31 -16.15
CA ILE A 54 -7.35 36.59 -14.72
C ILE A 54 -6.69 37.95 -14.53
N GLN A 55 -5.59 38.21 -15.23
CA GLN A 55 -4.87 39.49 -15.12
C GLN A 55 -5.66 40.66 -15.73
N GLN A 56 -6.23 40.47 -16.91
CA GLN A 56 -6.95 41.51 -17.65
C GLN A 56 -8.19 42.01 -16.90
N ASP A 57 -8.99 41.10 -16.35
CA ASP A 57 -10.24 41.43 -15.65
C ASP A 57 -10.02 41.68 -14.15
N GLY A 58 -8.80 41.40 -13.66
CA GLY A 58 -8.42 41.50 -12.25
C GLY A 58 -9.22 40.55 -11.36
N LEU A 59 -9.36 39.29 -11.80
CA LEU A 59 -10.14 38.25 -11.10
C LEU A 59 -9.40 37.77 -9.85
N ASP A 60 -10.14 37.60 -8.76
CA ASP A 60 -9.65 37.01 -7.51
C ASP A 60 -10.16 35.57 -7.29
N ALA A 61 -11.10 35.13 -8.14
CA ALA A 61 -11.64 33.78 -8.16
C ALA A 61 -11.98 33.32 -9.57
N VAL A 62 -11.82 32.03 -9.84
CA VAL A 62 -12.23 31.40 -11.08
C VAL A 62 -12.98 30.10 -10.85
N SER A 63 -14.10 29.95 -11.55
CA SER A 63 -14.78 28.67 -11.71
C SER A 63 -14.38 28.05 -13.04
N ILE A 64 -13.76 26.87 -13.01
CA ILE A 64 -13.41 26.13 -14.21
C ILE A 64 -14.41 25.00 -14.41
N CYS A 65 -15.38 25.25 -15.29
CA CYS A 65 -16.45 24.35 -15.69
C CYS A 65 -15.96 23.39 -16.78
N ALA A 66 -15.35 22.28 -16.37
CA ALA A 66 -14.63 21.38 -17.26
C ALA A 66 -14.57 19.94 -16.71
N CYS A 67 -13.36 19.37 -16.67
CA CYS A 67 -13.09 18.06 -16.08
C CYS A 67 -13.02 18.09 -14.55
N SER A 68 -13.06 16.89 -13.97
CA SER A 68 -13.00 16.64 -12.54
C SER A 68 -11.80 17.33 -11.87
N PRO A 69 -11.94 17.81 -10.62
CA PRO A 69 -10.80 18.28 -9.82
C PRO A 69 -9.72 17.22 -9.60
N ARG A 70 -10.04 15.93 -9.77
CA ARG A 70 -9.08 14.82 -9.56
C ARG A 70 -8.05 14.70 -10.70
N VAL A 71 -8.21 15.44 -11.80
CA VAL A 71 -7.32 15.42 -12.97
C VAL A 71 -6.95 16.87 -13.31
N ASN A 72 -5.73 17.09 -13.83
CA ASN A 72 -5.23 18.42 -14.18
C ASN A 72 -5.20 19.40 -13.00
N TYR A 73 -5.02 18.90 -11.77
CA TYR A 73 -4.92 19.71 -10.56
C TYR A 73 -3.70 20.66 -10.61
N ASP A 74 -2.64 20.22 -11.29
CA ASP A 74 -1.40 20.95 -11.56
C ASP A 74 -1.58 22.03 -12.66
N VAL A 75 -2.46 21.78 -13.63
CA VAL A 75 -2.73 22.72 -14.72
C VAL A 75 -3.55 23.90 -14.23
N PHE A 76 -4.64 23.62 -13.50
CA PHE A 76 -5.58 24.63 -13.01
C PHE A 76 -5.24 25.10 -11.60
N ASN A 77 -3.96 25.42 -11.40
CA ASN A 77 -3.45 26.03 -10.19
C ASN A 77 -2.92 27.42 -10.55
N PHE A 78 -3.56 28.46 -10.02
CA PHE A 78 -3.25 29.87 -10.28
C PHE A 78 -2.92 30.57 -8.97
N GLU A 79 -1.77 31.24 -8.91
CA GLU A 79 -1.32 31.89 -7.68
C GLU A 79 -2.27 33.02 -7.25
N ASN A 80 -2.60 33.04 -5.95
CA ASN A 80 -3.46 34.07 -5.32
C ASN A 80 -4.88 34.19 -5.92
N VAL A 81 -5.38 33.15 -6.59
CA VAL A 81 -6.73 33.10 -7.16
C VAL A 81 -7.46 31.89 -6.60
N ALA A 82 -8.66 32.09 -6.04
CA ALA A 82 -9.47 30.96 -5.61
C ALA A 82 -10.00 30.18 -6.82
N VAL A 83 -9.67 28.90 -6.90
CA VAL A 83 -10.12 28.03 -8.00
C VAL A 83 -11.19 27.07 -7.50
N ASP A 84 -12.37 27.10 -8.13
CA ASP A 84 -13.35 26.03 -8.01
C ASP A 84 -13.40 25.20 -9.31
N ARG A 85 -13.37 23.89 -9.18
CA ARG A 85 -13.31 22.94 -10.29
C ARG A 85 -14.68 22.29 -10.46
N THR A 86 -15.51 22.91 -11.30
CA THR A 86 -16.88 22.46 -11.57
C THR A 86 -16.84 21.32 -12.60
N SER A 87 -17.02 20.10 -12.10
CA SER A 87 -16.84 18.85 -12.86
C SER A 87 -18.02 18.55 -13.80
N LEU A 88 -18.19 19.34 -14.86
CA LEU A 88 -19.23 19.10 -15.87
C LEU A 88 -18.99 17.79 -16.64
N ARG A 89 -17.74 17.47 -17.00
CA ARG A 89 -17.44 16.28 -17.81
C ARG A 89 -17.76 14.99 -17.07
N GLU A 90 -17.06 14.69 -15.98
CA GLU A 90 -17.23 13.43 -15.24
C GLU A 90 -18.49 13.44 -14.38
N GLY A 91 -18.90 14.60 -13.85
CA GLY A 91 -20.04 14.70 -12.94
C GLY A 91 -21.39 14.68 -13.64
N ILE A 92 -21.41 14.98 -14.95
CA ILE A 92 -22.65 15.14 -15.73
C ILE A 92 -22.51 14.41 -17.06
N VAL A 93 -21.67 14.92 -17.98
CA VAL A 93 -21.61 14.51 -19.39
C VAL A 93 -21.18 13.06 -19.60
N TRP A 94 -20.35 12.48 -18.74
CA TRP A 94 -19.83 11.11 -18.89
C TRP A 94 -20.40 10.10 -17.89
N SER A 95 -21.24 10.55 -16.95
CA SER A 95 -21.85 9.68 -15.94
C SER A 95 -23.37 9.61 -16.01
N ARG A 96 -24.01 10.51 -16.78
CA ARG A 96 -25.45 10.57 -16.93
C ARG A 96 -25.85 10.26 -18.37
N PHE A 97 -26.57 9.16 -18.54
CA PHE A 97 -27.13 8.73 -19.81
C PHE A 97 -28.58 8.33 -19.62
N PRO A 98 -29.42 8.55 -20.62
CA PRO A 98 -30.77 8.07 -20.58
C PRO A 98 -30.79 6.54 -20.79
N VAL A 99 -31.49 5.79 -19.95
CA VAL A 99 -31.53 4.32 -20.00
C VAL A 99 -32.97 3.86 -20.19
N GLY A 100 -33.22 3.11 -21.27
CA GLY A 100 -34.53 2.51 -21.57
C GLY A 100 -34.85 1.31 -20.70
N GLU A 101 -36.08 0.81 -20.79
CA GLU A 101 -36.58 -0.33 -20.00
C GLU A 101 -35.74 -1.61 -20.16
N GLU A 102 -35.11 -1.79 -21.32
CA GLU A 102 -34.26 -2.94 -21.64
C GLU A 102 -32.79 -2.74 -21.23
N GLY A 103 -32.47 -1.64 -20.54
CA GLY A 103 -31.11 -1.30 -20.12
C GLY A 103 -30.23 -0.71 -21.24
N ASN A 104 -30.80 -0.40 -22.40
CA ASN A 104 -30.11 0.24 -23.51
C ASN A 104 -30.00 1.76 -23.32
N ILE A 105 -28.89 2.34 -23.77
CA ILE A 105 -28.70 3.81 -23.76
C ILE A 105 -29.53 4.43 -24.89
N LEU A 106 -30.36 5.42 -24.55
CA LEU A 106 -31.19 6.17 -25.49
C LEU A 106 -30.48 7.46 -25.96
N GLU A 107 -31.11 8.20 -26.86
CA GLU A 107 -30.67 9.56 -27.19
C GLU A 107 -31.10 10.56 -26.10
N ASP A 108 -30.33 11.64 -25.92
CA ASP A 108 -30.63 12.69 -24.92
C ASP A 108 -31.97 13.41 -25.18
N THR A 109 -32.54 13.26 -26.37
CA THR A 109 -33.86 13.77 -26.75
C THR A 109 -35.02 12.94 -26.17
N ALA A 110 -34.73 11.78 -25.58
CA ALA A 110 -35.75 10.93 -24.96
C ALA A 110 -36.45 11.66 -23.79
N GLU A 111 -37.78 11.65 -23.80
CA GLU A 111 -38.61 12.20 -22.74
C GLU A 111 -38.89 11.17 -21.64
N TYR A 112 -38.79 11.61 -20.38
CA TYR A 112 -39.11 10.79 -19.19
C TYR A 112 -40.46 11.14 -18.57
N VAL A 113 -40.84 12.40 -18.73
CA VAL A 113 -42.15 12.95 -18.39
C VAL A 113 -42.56 13.88 -19.53
N GLU A 114 -43.87 14.04 -19.73
CA GLU A 114 -44.42 14.79 -20.86
C GLU A 114 -43.81 16.20 -20.95
N GLY A 115 -43.09 16.47 -22.06
CA GLY A 115 -42.48 17.76 -22.34
C GLY A 115 -41.16 18.05 -21.62
N VAL A 116 -40.53 17.07 -20.97
CA VAL A 116 -39.17 17.19 -20.40
C VAL A 116 -38.29 16.07 -20.95
N SER A 117 -37.32 16.46 -21.76
CA SER A 117 -36.31 15.55 -22.29
C SER A 117 -35.18 15.31 -21.28
N PHE A 118 -34.43 14.23 -21.45
CA PHE A 118 -33.21 14.01 -20.67
C PHE A 118 -32.23 15.17 -20.80
N LYS A 119 -32.15 15.77 -21.99
CA LYS A 119 -31.31 16.94 -22.26
C LYS A 119 -31.70 18.12 -21.37
N ASP A 120 -32.99 18.33 -21.11
CA ASP A 120 -33.46 19.38 -20.22
C ASP A 120 -33.02 19.13 -18.76
N GLU A 121 -33.11 17.88 -18.30
CA GLU A 121 -32.61 17.48 -16.97
C GLU A 121 -31.08 17.63 -16.86
N LEU A 122 -30.35 17.21 -17.89
CA LEU A 122 -28.89 17.32 -17.96
C LEU A 122 -28.46 18.78 -17.90
N MET A 123 -29.17 19.65 -18.64
CA MET A 123 -28.96 21.09 -18.62
C MET A 123 -29.32 21.71 -17.27
N ALA A 124 -30.41 21.31 -16.63
CA ALA A 124 -30.76 21.78 -15.29
C ALA A 124 -29.66 21.44 -14.27
N LEU A 125 -29.15 20.20 -14.30
CA LEU A 125 -28.06 19.76 -13.44
C LEU A 125 -26.77 20.56 -13.70
N ALA A 126 -26.42 20.79 -14.97
CA ALA A 126 -25.23 21.57 -15.33
C ALA A 126 -25.34 23.03 -14.86
N LYS A 127 -26.51 23.66 -15.01
CA LYS A 127 -26.78 25.00 -14.49
C LYS A 127 -26.63 25.05 -12.98
N ASP A 128 -27.11 24.05 -12.25
CA ASP A 128 -26.96 23.98 -10.79
C ASP A 128 -25.51 23.82 -10.36
N TYR A 129 -24.69 23.04 -11.08
CA TYR A 129 -23.26 22.96 -10.82
C TYR A 129 -22.56 24.32 -10.95
N VAL A 130 -22.89 25.09 -11.99
CA VAL A 130 -22.37 26.45 -12.18
C VAL A 130 -22.84 27.38 -11.05
N ARG A 131 -24.13 27.33 -10.68
CA ARG A 131 -24.69 28.12 -9.57
C ARG A 131 -23.98 27.82 -8.24
N MET A 132 -23.83 26.54 -7.91
CA MET A 132 -23.16 26.10 -6.69
C MET A 132 -21.70 26.55 -6.64
N SER A 133 -20.99 26.48 -7.78
CA SER A 133 -19.60 26.94 -7.88
C SER A 133 -19.46 28.42 -7.59
N ILE A 134 -20.30 29.25 -8.22
CA ILE A 134 -20.28 30.71 -8.02
C ILE A 134 -20.65 31.06 -6.58
N ALA A 135 -21.70 30.46 -6.02
CA ALA A 135 -22.10 30.68 -4.63
C ALA A 135 -21.01 30.28 -3.62
N LYS A 136 -20.30 29.17 -3.90
CA LYS A 136 -19.13 28.75 -3.12
C LYS A 136 -18.02 29.80 -3.20
N LEU A 137 -17.66 30.28 -4.39
CA LEU A 137 -16.60 31.28 -4.57
C LEU A 137 -16.94 32.66 -3.95
N GLN A 138 -18.21 33.06 -3.98
CA GLN A 138 -18.69 34.29 -3.33
C GLN A 138 -18.42 34.27 -1.82
N SER A 139 -18.72 33.13 -1.17
CA SER A 139 -18.47 32.92 0.27
C SER A 139 -17.04 32.47 0.61
N TYR A 140 -16.23 32.13 -0.40
CA TYR A 140 -14.89 31.61 -0.21
C TYR A 140 -13.94 32.68 0.35
N LYS A 141 -13.18 32.26 1.36
CA LYS A 141 -12.03 32.98 1.91
C LYS A 141 -10.81 32.11 1.67
N MET A 142 -9.73 32.72 1.18
CA MET A 142 -8.48 31.99 0.99
C MET A 142 -8.00 31.48 2.35
N PRO A 143 -7.79 30.17 2.53
CA PRO A 143 -7.26 29.63 3.77
C PRO A 143 -5.82 30.11 3.97
N GLU A 144 -5.49 30.48 5.20
CA GLU A 144 -4.10 30.64 5.62
C GLU A 144 -3.58 29.24 6.00
N PRO A 145 -2.43 28.79 5.45
CA PRO A 145 -1.87 27.48 5.77
C PRO A 145 -1.62 27.34 7.27
N PHE A 146 -2.02 26.20 7.85
CA PHE A 146 -1.73 25.92 9.26
C PHE A 146 -0.21 25.80 9.44
N LYS A 147 0.34 26.63 10.33
CA LYS A 147 1.74 26.52 10.76
C LYS A 147 1.75 26.31 12.28
N PRO A 148 2.19 25.16 12.77
CA PRO A 148 2.28 24.94 14.20
C PRO A 148 3.25 25.93 14.85
N GLU A 149 2.97 26.32 16.09
CA GLU A 149 3.88 27.14 16.90
C GLU A 149 5.17 26.40 17.23
N GLU A 150 5.07 25.07 17.41
CA GLU A 150 6.21 24.19 17.59
C GLU A 150 6.94 23.91 16.28
N GLU A 151 8.27 23.79 16.37
CA GLU A 151 9.10 23.40 15.23
C GLU A 151 8.79 21.97 14.78
N ILE A 152 8.41 21.84 13.50
CA ILE A 152 8.15 20.56 12.84
C ILE A 152 9.44 19.76 12.72
N SER A 153 9.41 18.49 13.15
CA SER A 153 10.50 17.55 12.88
C SER A 153 10.42 17.06 11.44
N LYS A 154 11.55 17.10 10.74
CA LYS A 154 11.71 16.44 9.43
C LYS A 154 12.29 15.02 9.56
N THR A 155 12.45 14.51 10.78
CA THR A 155 13.02 13.17 11.00
C THR A 155 11.99 12.11 10.68
N ILE A 156 12.37 11.07 9.93
CA ILE A 156 11.51 9.94 9.60
C ILE A 156 11.80 8.78 10.55
N LEU A 157 10.77 8.23 11.18
CA LEU A 157 10.88 7.00 11.96
C LEU A 157 10.63 5.80 11.06
N VAL A 158 11.53 4.82 11.09
CA VAL A 158 11.35 3.51 10.46
C VAL A 158 11.26 2.45 11.53
N ILE A 159 10.14 1.73 11.58
CA ILE A 159 9.90 0.67 12.56
C ILE A 159 10.09 -0.69 11.89
N GLY A 160 11.17 -1.39 12.23
CA GLY A 160 11.57 -2.69 11.68
C GLY A 160 12.84 -2.59 10.83
N GLY A 161 13.87 -3.36 11.17
CA GLY A 161 15.17 -3.41 10.51
C GLY A 161 15.30 -4.54 9.48
N GLY A 162 14.19 -4.99 8.89
CA GLY A 162 14.20 -5.94 7.75
C GLY A 162 14.56 -5.27 6.43
N VAL A 163 14.57 -6.02 5.32
CA VAL A 163 14.89 -5.45 3.98
C VAL A 163 14.04 -4.22 3.64
N ALA A 164 12.74 -4.24 3.94
CA ALA A 164 11.86 -3.10 3.71
C ALA A 164 12.30 -1.87 4.52
N GLY A 165 12.47 -2.00 5.83
CA GLY A 165 12.86 -0.85 6.66
C GLY A 165 14.27 -0.34 6.40
N LEU A 166 15.24 -1.24 6.16
CA LEU A 166 16.59 -0.82 5.77
C LEU A 166 16.57 -0.04 4.45
N THR A 167 15.79 -0.50 3.47
CA THR A 167 15.62 0.21 2.20
C THR A 167 14.96 1.57 2.43
N ALA A 168 13.85 1.63 3.17
CA ALA A 168 13.15 2.90 3.45
C ALA A 168 14.07 3.92 4.15
N ALA A 169 14.88 3.47 5.11
CA ALA A 169 15.84 4.31 5.81
C ALA A 169 16.95 4.84 4.87
N ILE A 170 17.52 3.98 4.03
CA ILE A 170 18.54 4.38 3.04
C ILE A 170 17.98 5.40 2.07
N GLU A 171 16.79 5.16 1.51
CA GLU A 171 16.19 6.02 0.49
C GLU A 171 15.81 7.39 1.09
N ALA A 172 15.27 7.42 2.31
CA ALA A 172 15.02 8.65 3.05
C ALA A 172 16.31 9.44 3.33
N ALA A 173 17.37 8.77 3.79
CA ALA A 173 18.65 9.39 4.06
C ALA A 173 19.34 9.91 2.78
N ASN A 174 19.25 9.17 1.67
CA ASN A 174 19.74 9.57 0.35
C ASN A 174 19.02 10.82 -0.17
N ALA A 175 17.72 10.96 0.13
CA ALA A 175 16.95 12.16 -0.15
C ALA A 175 17.26 13.34 0.80
N GLY A 176 18.10 13.12 1.81
CA GLY A 176 18.61 14.16 2.71
C GLY A 176 17.88 14.28 4.05
N TYR A 177 16.98 13.36 4.39
CA TYR A 177 16.23 13.37 5.65
C TYR A 177 16.99 12.61 6.75
N GLU A 178 16.86 13.09 7.99
CA GLU A 178 17.32 12.33 9.16
C GLU A 178 16.37 11.15 9.41
N VAL A 179 16.92 10.01 9.81
CA VAL A 179 16.14 8.78 10.02
C VAL A 179 16.46 8.19 11.38
N VAL A 180 15.41 7.78 12.08
CA VAL A 180 15.50 6.94 13.27
C VAL A 180 14.98 5.56 12.91
N LEU A 181 15.81 4.53 13.01
CA LEU A 181 15.41 3.14 12.74
C LEU A 181 15.33 2.36 14.06
N VAL A 182 14.18 1.76 14.33
CA VAL A 182 13.94 0.94 15.54
C VAL A 182 13.76 -0.52 15.15
N GLU A 183 14.61 -1.40 15.68
CA GLU A 183 14.56 -2.84 15.51
C GLU A 183 14.44 -3.54 16.87
N LYS A 184 13.44 -4.42 16.99
CA LYS A 184 13.14 -5.17 18.21
C LYS A 184 14.19 -6.22 18.54
N GLU A 185 14.83 -6.79 17.53
CA GLU A 185 15.88 -7.78 17.66
C GLU A 185 17.25 -7.11 17.89
N LYS A 186 18.21 -7.86 18.41
CA LYS A 186 19.58 -7.37 18.62
C LYS A 186 20.35 -7.13 17.32
N GLU A 187 19.89 -7.72 16.22
CA GLU A 187 20.52 -7.68 14.91
C GLU A 187 19.53 -7.20 13.86
N LEU A 188 20.04 -6.44 12.89
CA LEU A 188 19.28 -6.03 11.73
C LEU A 188 19.17 -7.17 10.70
N GLY A 189 18.24 -7.00 9.78
CA GLY A 189 18.11 -7.79 8.55
C GLY A 189 16.92 -8.73 8.50
N GLY A 190 16.15 -8.82 9.59
CA GLY A 190 14.88 -9.53 9.64
C GLY A 190 14.96 -10.97 9.13
N PHE A 191 13.93 -11.42 8.42
CA PHE A 191 13.87 -12.79 7.90
C PHE A 191 14.97 -13.10 6.88
N VAL A 192 15.35 -12.12 6.05
CA VAL A 192 16.31 -12.31 4.96
C VAL A 192 17.71 -12.61 5.49
N ALA A 193 18.09 -12.06 6.65
CA ALA A 193 19.35 -12.39 7.31
C ALA A 193 19.41 -13.86 7.76
N LYS A 194 18.27 -14.52 7.96
CA LYS A 194 18.17 -15.93 8.37
C LYS A 194 18.23 -16.92 7.20
N MET A 195 18.19 -16.45 5.95
CA MET A 195 18.20 -17.29 4.76
C MET A 195 19.63 -17.66 4.33
N LYS A 196 19.81 -18.83 3.69
CA LYS A 196 21.09 -19.20 3.05
C LYS A 196 21.38 -18.30 1.85
N ALA A 197 20.36 -18.10 1.02
CA ALA A 197 20.38 -17.32 -0.20
C ALA A 197 18.95 -16.85 -0.55
N HIS A 198 18.84 -15.98 -1.54
CA HIS A 198 17.56 -15.60 -2.12
C HIS A 198 17.64 -15.58 -3.64
N CYS A 199 16.48 -15.57 -4.31
CA CYS A 199 16.42 -15.39 -5.75
C CYS A 199 16.91 -14.00 -6.11
N GLU A 200 17.72 -13.93 -7.16
CA GLU A 200 18.31 -12.70 -7.69
C GLU A 200 17.24 -11.62 -7.90
N VAL A 201 17.50 -10.40 -7.42
CA VAL A 201 16.56 -9.26 -7.48
C VAL A 201 16.84 -8.31 -8.65
N ASN A 202 17.85 -8.64 -9.46
CA ASN A 202 18.27 -7.90 -10.65
C ASN A 202 18.25 -8.82 -11.88
N HIS A 203 18.23 -8.23 -13.07
CA HIS A 203 18.33 -8.99 -14.33
C HIS A 203 19.60 -9.86 -14.32
N PRO A 204 19.52 -11.17 -14.67
CA PRO A 204 18.45 -11.83 -15.41
C PRO A 204 17.39 -12.61 -14.60
N TYR A 205 17.39 -12.56 -13.26
CA TYR A 205 16.45 -13.29 -12.39
C TYR A 205 16.49 -14.82 -12.59
N LYS A 206 17.69 -15.39 -12.78
CA LYS A 206 17.86 -16.83 -13.06
C LYS A 206 18.59 -17.59 -11.96
N ASN A 207 19.19 -16.87 -11.02
CA ASN A 207 20.07 -17.46 -10.03
C ASN A 207 19.60 -17.20 -8.60
N ILE A 208 20.25 -17.93 -7.70
CA ILE A 208 20.21 -17.61 -6.27
C ILE A 208 21.50 -16.88 -5.93
N VAL A 209 21.41 -15.89 -5.06
CA VAL A 209 22.53 -15.07 -4.64
C VAL A 209 22.55 -14.97 -3.10
N PRO A 210 23.72 -14.68 -2.49
CA PRO A 210 23.78 -14.44 -1.05
C PRO A 210 22.78 -13.35 -0.61
N PRO A 211 22.27 -13.39 0.63
CA PRO A 211 21.32 -12.39 1.14
C PRO A 211 21.81 -10.94 0.95
N ILE A 212 21.09 -10.13 0.16
CA ILE A 212 21.43 -8.70 -0.06
C ILE A 212 21.51 -7.90 1.23
N VAL A 213 20.87 -8.40 2.28
CA VAL A 213 20.63 -7.64 3.51
C VAL A 213 21.92 -7.24 4.20
N LYS A 214 23.02 -7.97 3.98
CA LYS A 214 24.34 -7.61 4.52
C LYS A 214 24.83 -6.25 3.99
N ASP A 215 24.63 -5.99 2.71
CA ASP A 215 25.03 -4.73 2.08
C ASP A 215 24.12 -3.59 2.54
N LEU A 216 22.81 -3.86 2.71
CA LEU A 216 21.86 -2.89 3.25
C LEU A 216 22.16 -2.51 4.71
N ILE A 217 22.50 -3.50 5.55
CA ILE A 217 22.92 -3.25 6.93
C ILE A 217 24.17 -2.37 6.95
N SER A 218 25.17 -2.71 6.12
CA SER A 218 26.41 -1.93 6.03
C SER A 218 26.16 -0.50 5.59
N GLN A 219 25.24 -0.26 4.64
CA GLN A 219 24.85 1.08 4.22
C GLN A 219 24.17 1.86 5.34
N VAL A 220 23.26 1.23 6.08
CA VAL A 220 22.56 1.87 7.21
C VAL A 220 23.51 2.21 8.35
N GLU A 221 24.38 1.29 8.75
CA GLU A 221 25.29 1.47 9.88
C GLU A 221 26.39 2.51 9.61
N ASN A 222 26.76 2.72 8.34
CA ASN A 222 27.77 3.70 7.94
C ASN A 222 27.16 5.05 7.52
N ASN A 223 25.84 5.24 7.62
CA ASN A 223 25.17 6.48 7.24
C ASN A 223 24.96 7.38 8.47
N GLU A 224 25.60 8.55 8.47
CA GLU A 224 25.54 9.50 9.59
C GLU A 224 24.14 10.07 9.84
N LYS A 225 23.24 10.01 8.84
CA LYS A 225 21.84 10.46 8.96
C LYS A 225 20.89 9.42 9.55
N ILE A 226 21.38 8.20 9.80
CA ILE A 226 20.53 7.09 10.28
C ILE A 226 20.96 6.70 11.69
N LYS A 227 20.12 7.06 12.68
CA LYS A 227 20.28 6.61 14.06
C LYS A 227 19.56 5.28 14.26
N VAL A 228 20.30 4.22 14.58
CA VAL A 228 19.76 2.87 14.75
C VAL A 228 19.61 2.50 16.24
N TYR A 229 18.42 2.07 16.61
CA TYR A 229 18.11 1.43 17.89
C TYR A 229 17.87 -0.06 17.67
N LYS A 230 18.78 -0.90 18.19
CA LYS A 230 18.64 -2.37 18.17
C LYS A 230 18.19 -2.86 19.54
N GLY A 231 17.46 -3.98 19.59
CA GLY A 231 16.89 -4.49 20.83
C GLY A 231 15.91 -3.50 21.46
N ALA A 232 15.22 -2.72 20.63
CA ALA A 232 14.39 -1.61 21.05
C ALA A 232 13.00 -1.68 20.42
N THR A 233 11.99 -1.19 21.14
CA THR A 233 10.61 -1.13 20.67
C THR A 233 10.05 0.27 20.84
N VAL A 234 9.05 0.59 20.02
CA VAL A 234 8.26 1.80 20.24
C VAL A 234 7.30 1.53 21.39
N ALA A 235 7.48 2.23 22.50
CA ALA A 235 6.62 2.10 23.67
C ALA A 235 5.31 2.87 23.49
N ASN A 236 5.39 4.03 22.84
CA ASN A 236 4.29 4.97 22.74
C ASN A 236 4.52 5.98 21.60
N ILE A 237 3.45 6.34 20.88
CA ILE A 237 3.44 7.43 19.91
C ILE A 237 2.26 8.35 20.21
N SER A 238 2.52 9.64 20.36
CA SER A 238 1.51 10.69 20.48
C SER A 238 1.77 11.83 19.50
N GLY A 239 0.84 12.78 19.42
CA GLY A 239 0.93 13.93 18.51
C GLY A 239 0.38 13.65 17.11
N MET A 240 0.87 14.40 16.13
CA MET A 240 0.35 14.42 14.77
C MET A 240 1.48 14.50 13.74
N PRO A 241 1.22 14.33 12.44
CA PRO A 241 2.26 14.47 11.42
C PRO A 241 3.04 15.78 11.57
N GLY A 242 4.37 15.68 11.53
CA GLY A 242 5.31 16.78 11.78
C GLY A 242 5.67 16.98 13.26
N LEU A 243 4.82 16.55 14.19
CA LEU A 243 4.93 16.74 15.64
C LEU A 243 4.67 15.42 16.38
N PHE A 244 5.10 14.28 15.82
CA PHE A 244 5.00 13.02 16.56
C PHE A 244 6.01 13.02 17.69
N ASN A 245 5.53 12.66 18.87
CA ASN A 245 6.38 12.41 20.02
C ASN A 245 6.45 10.90 20.24
N VAL A 246 7.65 10.33 20.06
CA VAL A 246 7.86 8.88 20.07
C VAL A 246 8.74 8.49 21.24
N LYS A 247 8.23 7.62 22.12
CA LYS A 247 9.01 7.02 23.19
C LYS A 247 9.56 5.68 22.72
N ILE A 248 10.87 5.58 22.64
CA ILE A 248 11.60 4.37 22.25
C ILE A 248 12.14 3.72 23.52
N ASN A 249 11.73 2.48 23.79
CA ASN A 249 12.30 1.68 24.87
C ASN A 249 13.51 0.92 24.32
N ALA A 250 14.72 1.32 24.75
CA ALA A 250 15.98 0.67 24.39
C ALA A 250 16.65 0.13 25.66
N GLY A 251 16.62 -1.19 25.86
CA GLY A 251 17.25 -1.83 27.01
C GLY A 251 16.66 -1.40 28.36
N GLY A 252 15.36 -1.12 28.43
CA GLY A 252 14.66 -0.71 29.64
C GLY A 252 14.77 0.78 29.98
N LYS A 253 15.41 1.58 29.13
CA LYS A 253 15.40 3.04 29.19
C LYS A 253 14.51 3.59 28.10
N GLU A 254 13.65 4.53 28.44
CA GLU A 254 12.84 5.27 27.46
C GLU A 254 13.58 6.53 27.02
N GLU A 255 13.72 6.69 25.71
CA GLU A 255 14.20 7.91 25.07
C GLU A 255 13.06 8.52 24.26
N GLU A 256 12.87 9.82 24.40
CA GLU A 256 11.83 10.57 23.72
C GLU A 256 12.42 11.26 22.47
N VAL A 257 11.79 11.07 21.32
CA VAL A 257 12.29 11.55 20.03
C VAL A 257 11.17 12.21 19.23
N LYS A 258 11.41 13.43 18.74
CA LYS A 258 10.49 14.14 17.85
C LYS A 258 10.61 13.63 16.42
N ILE A 259 9.51 13.16 15.86
CA ILE A 259 9.41 12.55 14.53
C ILE A 259 8.39 13.30 13.68
N GLY A 260 8.64 13.41 12.39
CA GLY A 260 7.71 14.05 11.46
C GLY A 260 6.77 13.06 10.75
N ALA A 261 7.31 11.92 10.30
CA ALA A 261 6.55 10.90 9.59
C ALA A 261 7.08 9.51 9.94
N ILE A 262 6.24 8.49 9.76
CA ILE A 262 6.53 7.11 10.19
C ILE A 262 6.39 6.14 9.03
N VAL A 263 7.36 5.26 8.86
CA VAL A 263 7.30 4.09 7.97
C VAL A 263 7.26 2.83 8.83
N LEU A 264 6.15 2.11 8.77
CA LEU A 264 5.91 0.85 9.47
C LEU A 264 6.36 -0.33 8.58
N ALA A 265 7.52 -0.90 8.90
CA ALA A 265 8.17 -1.98 8.17
C ALA A 265 8.44 -3.22 9.07
N ALA A 266 7.51 -3.52 9.98
CA ALA A 266 7.67 -4.52 11.04
C ALA A 266 7.74 -5.99 10.54
N GLY A 267 7.42 -6.23 9.26
CA GLY A 267 7.56 -7.53 8.61
C GLY A 267 6.44 -8.52 8.94
N PHE A 268 6.78 -9.81 8.91
CA PHE A 268 5.83 -10.91 9.05
C PHE A 268 6.34 -11.98 10.03
N LYS A 269 5.41 -12.81 10.51
CA LYS A 269 5.66 -14.09 11.18
C LYS A 269 5.27 -15.24 10.24
N PRO A 270 6.01 -16.36 10.22
CA PRO A 270 5.57 -17.55 9.50
C PRO A 270 4.23 -18.06 10.03
N TYR A 271 3.39 -18.61 9.16
CA TYR A 271 2.15 -19.27 9.59
C TYR A 271 2.43 -20.38 10.61
N ASP A 272 1.56 -20.52 11.60
CA ASP A 272 1.69 -21.51 12.65
C ASP A 272 1.47 -22.93 12.12
N ALA A 273 2.58 -23.63 11.85
CA ALA A 273 2.58 -24.98 11.33
C ALA A 273 2.02 -26.01 12.31
N SER A 274 1.87 -25.71 13.62
CA SER A 274 1.24 -26.63 14.58
C SER A 274 -0.21 -26.95 14.23
N LYS A 275 -0.84 -26.13 13.39
CA LYS A 275 -2.19 -26.32 12.84
C LYS A 275 -2.22 -27.29 11.66
N LEU A 276 -1.07 -27.79 11.18
CA LEU A 276 -0.92 -28.64 10.01
C LEU A 276 -0.57 -30.10 10.38
N THR A 277 -1.17 -30.61 11.45
CA THR A 277 -0.96 -32.00 11.91
C THR A 277 -1.36 -33.03 10.87
N ASP A 278 -2.38 -32.73 10.06
CA ASP A 278 -2.87 -33.59 8.98
C ASP A 278 -1.84 -33.75 7.85
N LEU A 279 -0.90 -32.81 7.73
CA LEU A 279 0.26 -32.88 6.84
C LEU A 279 1.51 -33.45 7.54
N GLY A 280 1.34 -34.06 8.71
CA GLY A 280 2.39 -34.74 9.46
C GLY A 280 3.29 -33.82 10.30
N TYR A 281 3.05 -32.51 10.34
CA TYR A 281 3.87 -31.60 11.16
C TYR A 281 3.71 -31.91 12.65
N GLY A 282 4.83 -32.00 13.38
CA GLY A 282 4.87 -32.37 14.80
C GLY A 282 4.76 -33.88 15.08
N ASN A 283 4.08 -34.63 14.22
CA ASN A 283 3.94 -36.09 14.34
C ASN A 283 5.10 -36.85 13.68
N ILE A 284 5.56 -36.39 12.52
CA ILE A 284 6.61 -37.03 11.73
C ILE A 284 7.86 -36.13 11.79
N LYS A 285 8.96 -36.64 12.34
CA LYS A 285 10.19 -35.86 12.55
C LYS A 285 10.79 -35.29 11.27
N ASN A 286 10.59 -35.96 10.13
CA ASN A 286 11.12 -35.57 8.83
C ASN A 286 10.15 -34.66 8.03
N VAL A 287 9.13 -34.11 8.68
CA VAL A 287 8.29 -33.04 8.14
C VAL A 287 8.72 -31.72 8.78
N VAL A 288 9.22 -30.79 7.97
CA VAL A 288 9.69 -29.47 8.40
C VAL A 288 9.00 -28.36 7.62
N THR A 289 9.07 -27.13 8.12
CA THR A 289 8.60 -25.95 7.36
C THR A 289 9.68 -25.45 6.42
N ASN A 290 9.30 -24.69 5.39
CA ASN A 290 10.25 -23.99 4.53
C ASN A 290 11.14 -23.01 5.32
N VAL A 291 10.69 -22.49 6.46
CA VAL A 291 11.51 -21.66 7.35
C VAL A 291 12.58 -22.48 8.07
N GLN A 292 12.23 -23.61 8.66
CA GLN A 292 13.19 -24.53 9.29
C GLN A 292 14.19 -25.05 8.25
N PHE A 293 13.72 -25.33 7.04
CA PHE A 293 14.59 -25.75 5.94
C PHE A 293 15.61 -24.68 5.53
N GLU A 294 15.24 -23.38 5.56
CA GLU A 294 16.23 -22.30 5.38
C GLU A 294 17.30 -22.31 6.46
N GLU A 295 16.92 -22.49 7.73
CA GLU A 295 17.86 -22.52 8.84
C GLU A 295 18.81 -23.72 8.72
N MET A 296 18.29 -24.89 8.34
CA MET A 296 19.09 -26.08 8.03
C MET A 296 20.09 -25.80 6.91
N ALA A 297 19.62 -25.17 5.82
CA ALA A 297 20.46 -24.84 4.67
C ALA A 297 21.55 -23.82 5.01
N LYS A 298 21.20 -22.77 5.78
CA LYS A 298 22.13 -21.71 6.22
C LYS A 298 23.23 -22.27 7.11
N ASN A 299 22.89 -23.22 7.99
CA ASN A 299 23.84 -23.88 8.87
C ASN A 299 24.64 -25.01 8.20
N GLY A 300 24.41 -25.28 6.90
CA GLY A 300 25.08 -26.34 6.15
C GLY A 300 24.66 -27.76 6.54
N LYS A 301 23.50 -27.92 7.20
CA LYS A 301 22.99 -29.20 7.73
C LYS A 301 21.75 -29.66 6.97
N LEU A 302 21.90 -29.99 5.69
CA LEU A 302 20.84 -30.62 4.88
C LEU A 302 20.77 -32.13 5.16
N VAL A 303 20.38 -32.48 6.38
CA VAL A 303 20.27 -33.85 6.88
C VAL A 303 18.88 -34.10 7.46
N ARG A 304 18.42 -35.35 7.48
CA ARG A 304 17.15 -35.75 8.10
C ARG A 304 17.15 -35.43 9.59
N PRO A 305 16.12 -34.74 10.13
CA PRO A 305 16.01 -34.49 11.57
C PRO A 305 15.88 -35.77 12.42
N SER A 306 15.33 -36.86 11.86
CA SER A 306 15.12 -38.10 12.60
C SER A 306 16.42 -38.80 13.02
N ASP A 307 17.41 -38.86 12.12
CA ASP A 307 18.58 -39.73 12.25
C ASP A 307 19.90 -39.12 11.73
N GLY A 308 19.88 -37.90 11.19
CA GLY A 308 21.05 -37.21 10.67
C GLY A 308 21.57 -37.74 9.33
N ALA A 309 20.84 -38.63 8.65
CA ALA A 309 21.25 -39.12 7.33
C ALA A 309 21.14 -38.01 6.25
N PRO A 310 21.95 -38.05 5.18
CA PRO A 310 21.84 -37.10 4.07
C PRO A 310 20.46 -37.15 3.39
N ILE A 311 19.94 -35.99 3.00
CA ILE A 311 18.69 -35.89 2.23
C ILE A 311 19.00 -36.15 0.75
N LYS A 312 18.53 -37.28 0.20
CA LYS A 312 18.66 -37.61 -1.23
C LYS A 312 17.37 -37.35 -2.00
N SER A 313 16.25 -37.22 -1.30
CA SER A 313 14.94 -36.94 -1.87
C SER A 313 14.13 -36.02 -0.95
N VAL A 314 13.62 -34.93 -1.50
CA VAL A 314 12.81 -33.95 -0.78
C VAL A 314 11.50 -33.69 -1.52
N LEU A 315 10.39 -33.57 -0.80
CA LEU A 315 9.09 -33.18 -1.35
C LEU A 315 8.60 -31.88 -0.73
N PHE A 316 8.31 -30.88 -1.55
CA PHE A 316 7.72 -29.60 -1.16
C PHE A 316 6.21 -29.65 -1.38
N ILE A 317 5.46 -29.41 -0.31
CA ILE A 317 3.99 -29.26 -0.35
C ILE A 317 3.69 -27.76 -0.46
N GLN A 318 3.26 -27.31 -1.64
CA GLN A 318 2.87 -25.92 -1.84
C GLN A 318 1.54 -25.61 -1.15
N CYS A 319 1.36 -24.34 -0.81
CA CYS A 319 0.14 -23.83 -0.16
C CYS A 319 -0.19 -24.54 1.17
N ALA A 320 0.81 -25.05 1.90
CA ALA A 320 0.58 -25.65 3.21
C ALA A 320 0.03 -24.59 4.19
N GLY A 321 -1.22 -24.75 4.63
CA GLY A 321 -1.95 -23.79 5.47
C GLY A 321 -2.34 -22.48 4.76
N GLN A 322 -2.47 -22.50 3.43
CA GLN A 322 -2.79 -21.32 2.62
C GLN A 322 -3.77 -21.65 1.49
N ARG A 323 -4.50 -20.62 1.02
CA ARG A 323 -5.60 -20.76 0.07
C ARG A 323 -6.63 -21.80 0.54
N ASP A 324 -6.89 -21.78 1.84
CA ASP A 324 -7.79 -22.69 2.54
C ASP A 324 -8.65 -21.87 3.51
N GLU A 325 -9.96 -22.08 3.49
CA GLU A 325 -10.93 -21.39 4.34
C GLU A 325 -10.73 -21.70 5.83
N ASN A 326 -10.15 -22.87 6.17
CA ASN A 326 -9.86 -23.26 7.55
C ASN A 326 -8.50 -22.73 8.05
N HIS A 327 -7.68 -22.18 7.15
CA HIS A 327 -6.36 -21.64 7.46
C HIS A 327 -6.24 -20.20 6.91
N LEU A 328 -5.16 -19.88 6.16
CA LEU A 328 -5.07 -18.60 5.48
C LEU A 328 -5.85 -18.68 4.15
N SER A 329 -6.90 -17.87 4.01
CA SER A 329 -7.72 -17.80 2.79
C SER A 329 -6.99 -17.19 1.59
N TYR A 330 -5.86 -16.54 1.81
CA TYR A 330 -5.06 -15.85 0.80
C TYR A 330 -3.79 -16.61 0.39
N CYS A 331 -3.16 -16.15 -0.69
CA CYS A 331 -1.87 -16.67 -1.15
C CYS A 331 -0.74 -15.75 -0.67
N SER A 332 0.33 -16.31 -0.09
CA SER A 332 1.46 -15.49 0.36
C SER A 332 2.40 -15.02 -0.78
N GLY A 333 2.12 -15.32 -2.04
CA GLY A 333 2.86 -14.79 -3.20
C GLY A 333 4.33 -15.22 -3.37
N TYR A 334 4.98 -15.76 -2.34
CA TYR A 334 6.42 -16.07 -2.31
C TYR A 334 6.74 -17.57 -2.21
N CYS A 335 5.82 -18.39 -1.67
CA CYS A 335 6.06 -19.81 -1.36
C CYS A 335 6.41 -20.65 -2.60
N CYS A 336 5.74 -20.35 -3.73
CA CYS A 336 6.22 -20.48 -5.12
C CYS A 336 7.75 -20.56 -5.28
N LEU A 337 8.31 -19.36 -5.19
CA LEU A 337 9.68 -19.06 -5.45
C LEU A 337 10.61 -19.63 -4.36
N ALA A 338 10.15 -19.66 -3.11
CA ALA A 338 10.88 -20.22 -1.99
C ALA A 338 11.18 -21.72 -2.19
N SER A 339 10.18 -22.51 -2.59
CA SER A 339 10.36 -23.96 -2.81
C SER A 339 11.27 -24.25 -3.99
N LEU A 340 11.17 -23.50 -5.10
CA LEU A 340 12.09 -23.63 -6.24
C LEU A 340 13.54 -23.34 -5.83
N LYS A 341 13.74 -22.30 -5.02
CA LYS A 341 15.05 -21.94 -4.48
C LYS A 341 15.60 -23.02 -3.54
N GLN A 342 14.75 -23.57 -2.68
CA GLN A 342 15.14 -24.63 -1.74
C GLN A 342 15.42 -25.97 -2.44
N ALA A 343 14.70 -26.28 -3.52
CA ALA A 343 15.03 -27.38 -4.42
C ALA A 343 16.44 -27.19 -5.00
N LYS A 344 16.77 -25.98 -5.48
CA LYS A 344 18.12 -25.65 -5.96
C LYS A 344 19.21 -25.89 -4.91
N TYR A 345 18.97 -25.61 -3.62
CA TYR A 345 19.96 -25.89 -2.57
C TYR A 345 20.34 -27.36 -2.47
N ILE A 346 19.36 -28.25 -2.60
CA ILE A 346 19.58 -29.70 -2.54
C ILE A 346 20.30 -30.17 -3.80
N ARG A 347 19.91 -29.67 -4.97
CA ARG A 347 20.56 -29.98 -6.24
C ARG A 347 22.01 -29.50 -6.31
N GLU A 348 22.32 -28.35 -5.72
CA GLU A 348 23.69 -27.84 -5.58
C GLU A 348 24.53 -28.62 -4.56
N ALA A 349 23.90 -29.14 -3.51
CA ALA A 349 24.58 -29.97 -2.50
C ALA A 349 24.84 -31.40 -3.02
N ASP A 350 23.92 -31.94 -3.83
CA ASP A 350 24.00 -33.26 -4.43
C ASP A 350 23.30 -33.30 -5.81
N PRO A 351 24.07 -33.36 -6.91
CA PRO A 351 23.54 -33.46 -8.28
C PRO A 351 22.73 -34.73 -8.58
N GLU A 352 22.68 -35.71 -7.69
CA GLU A 352 21.84 -36.92 -7.82
C GLU A 352 20.55 -36.84 -6.97
N ALA A 353 20.41 -35.83 -6.11
CA ALA A 353 19.25 -35.71 -5.22
C ALA A 353 17.98 -35.27 -5.95
N LYS A 354 16.82 -35.80 -5.56
CA LYS A 354 15.54 -35.52 -6.22
C LYS A 354 14.71 -34.53 -5.42
N ALA A 355 14.21 -33.48 -6.07
CA ALA A 355 13.30 -32.52 -5.46
C ALA A 355 11.93 -32.59 -6.14
N PHE A 356 10.90 -32.94 -5.40
CA PHE A 356 9.51 -32.99 -5.87
C PHE A 356 8.77 -31.76 -5.37
N ILE A 357 8.07 -31.04 -6.23
CA ILE A 357 7.23 -29.90 -5.82
C ILE A 357 5.80 -30.19 -6.26
N ILE A 358 4.93 -30.37 -5.27
CA ILE A 358 3.50 -30.64 -5.46
C ILE A 358 2.75 -29.33 -5.30
N TYR A 359 2.04 -28.92 -6.35
CA TYR A 359 1.33 -27.64 -6.38
C TYR A 359 -0.05 -27.75 -7.01
N ASP A 360 -0.93 -26.79 -6.71
CA ASP A 360 -2.16 -26.59 -7.48
C ASP A 360 -1.92 -25.58 -8.63
N HIS A 361 -1.37 -24.41 -8.29
CA HIS A 361 -0.90 -23.41 -9.25
C HIS A 361 0.51 -22.94 -8.90
N MET A 362 1.43 -23.02 -9.86
CA MET A 362 2.76 -22.42 -9.73
C MET A 362 2.63 -20.91 -9.92
N ARG A 363 3.08 -20.13 -8.93
CA ARG A 363 2.99 -18.66 -8.94
C ARG A 363 4.37 -18.03 -8.84
N THR A 364 5.01 -17.87 -9.99
CA THR A 364 6.28 -17.16 -10.18
C THR A 364 6.03 -15.85 -10.93
N MET A 365 5.56 -14.85 -10.20
CA MET A 365 5.04 -13.62 -10.79
C MET A 365 6.10 -12.83 -11.57
N GLY A 366 5.71 -12.36 -12.76
CA GLY A 366 6.52 -11.46 -13.58
C GLY A 366 7.83 -12.08 -14.05
N ILE A 367 8.94 -11.39 -13.79
CA ILE A 367 10.25 -11.73 -14.36
C ILE A 367 10.86 -12.99 -13.72
N TYR A 368 10.38 -13.42 -12.54
CA TYR A 368 10.81 -14.64 -11.88
C TYR A 368 10.41 -15.94 -12.59
N GLU A 369 9.61 -15.85 -13.67
CA GLU A 369 9.39 -16.97 -14.59
C GLU A 369 10.71 -17.50 -15.19
N ASN A 370 11.71 -16.63 -15.36
CA ASN A 370 13.05 -17.05 -15.79
C ASN A 370 13.72 -18.01 -14.79
N PHE A 371 13.51 -17.79 -13.49
CA PHE A 371 14.01 -18.70 -12.46
C PHE A 371 13.25 -20.02 -12.50
N TYR A 372 11.93 -19.97 -12.64
CA TYR A 372 11.10 -21.16 -12.78
C TYR A 372 11.57 -22.03 -13.95
N LYS A 373 11.76 -21.44 -15.14
CA LYS A 373 12.28 -22.14 -16.32
C LYS A 373 13.64 -22.78 -16.07
N THR A 374 14.54 -22.09 -15.37
CA THR A 374 15.86 -22.64 -15.01
C THR A 374 15.75 -23.91 -14.18
N LEU A 375 14.76 -23.98 -13.28
CA LEU A 375 14.50 -25.17 -12.46
C LEU A 375 13.73 -26.26 -13.21
N GLN A 376 12.93 -25.92 -14.22
CA GLN A 376 12.32 -26.91 -15.12
C GLN A 376 13.37 -27.66 -15.95
N ASP A 377 14.46 -26.99 -16.30
CA ASP A 377 15.57 -27.57 -17.08
C ASP A 377 16.49 -28.47 -16.22
N ASP A 378 16.33 -28.51 -14.88
CA ASP A 378 17.10 -29.39 -13.98
C ASP A 378 16.47 -30.80 -13.93
N PRO A 379 17.18 -31.87 -14.35
CA PRO A 379 16.63 -33.22 -14.41
C PRO A 379 16.30 -33.84 -13.04
N GLY A 380 16.79 -33.27 -11.94
CA GLY A 380 16.46 -33.71 -10.58
C GLY A 380 15.30 -32.98 -9.93
N VAL A 381 14.64 -32.06 -10.65
CA VAL A 381 13.49 -31.30 -10.15
C VAL A 381 12.21 -31.77 -10.86
N PHE A 382 11.31 -32.32 -10.06
CA PHE A 382 10.03 -32.87 -10.50
C PHE A 382 8.90 -31.95 -10.05
N LEU A 383 8.15 -31.45 -11.01
CA LEU A 383 7.04 -30.53 -10.80
C LEU A 383 5.77 -31.25 -11.20
N THR A 384 4.80 -31.37 -10.31
CA THR A 384 3.50 -31.96 -10.67
C THR A 384 2.35 -31.22 -10.02
N LYS A 385 1.26 -31.08 -10.79
CA LYS A 385 0.00 -30.62 -10.24
C LYS A 385 -0.63 -31.76 -9.44
N GLY A 386 -1.09 -31.48 -8.24
CA GLY A 386 -1.80 -32.46 -7.43
C GLY A 386 -2.11 -31.96 -6.02
N LYS A 387 -2.99 -32.69 -5.34
CA LYS A 387 -3.39 -32.43 -3.96
C LYS A 387 -2.84 -33.53 -3.06
N VAL A 388 -2.12 -33.14 -2.01
CA VAL A 388 -1.65 -34.10 -1.01
C VAL A 388 -2.84 -34.53 -0.16
N VAL A 389 -3.09 -35.85 -0.10
CA VAL A 389 -4.21 -36.43 0.65
C VAL A 389 -3.76 -37.15 1.91
N GLU A 390 -2.52 -37.64 1.95
CA GLU A 390 -1.97 -38.34 3.10
C GLU A 390 -0.46 -38.10 3.21
N VAL A 391 0.01 -37.84 4.44
CA VAL A 391 1.43 -37.83 4.81
C VAL A 391 1.60 -38.77 6.01
N SER A 392 2.35 -39.85 5.82
CA SER A 392 2.54 -40.90 6.83
C SER A 392 4.01 -41.33 6.91
N GLU A 393 4.39 -42.03 7.99
CA GLU A 393 5.73 -42.59 8.11
C GLU A 393 5.89 -43.75 7.10
N GLY A 394 6.97 -43.70 6.31
CA GLY A 394 7.35 -44.75 5.38
C GLY A 394 8.42 -45.69 5.97
N GLU A 395 8.90 -46.62 5.13
CA GLU A 395 9.99 -47.52 5.49
C GLU A 395 11.34 -46.78 5.58
N ASP A 396 12.30 -47.30 6.36
CA ASP A 396 13.67 -46.77 6.50
C ASP A 396 13.76 -45.29 6.92
N GLY A 397 12.78 -44.81 7.70
CA GLY A 397 12.71 -43.42 8.16
C GLY A 397 12.37 -42.42 7.05
N LYS A 398 11.84 -42.88 5.91
CA LYS A 398 11.29 -42.02 4.87
C LYS A 398 9.89 -41.55 5.25
N VAL A 399 9.40 -40.56 4.52
CA VAL A 399 8.03 -40.07 4.59
C VAL A 399 7.31 -40.52 3.33
N LYS A 400 6.16 -41.19 3.53
CA LYS A 400 5.25 -41.59 2.47
C LYS A 400 4.25 -40.47 2.23
N VAL A 401 4.12 -40.03 0.98
CA VAL A 401 3.18 -38.99 0.57
C VAL A 401 2.28 -39.53 -0.52
N ILE A 402 0.97 -39.45 -0.32
CA ILE A 402 -0.03 -39.79 -1.34
C ILE A 402 -0.55 -38.50 -1.95
N VAL A 403 -0.43 -38.39 -3.28
CA VAL A 403 -0.89 -37.27 -4.07
C VAL A 403 -2.04 -37.72 -4.98
N ASP A 404 -3.14 -37.01 -4.94
CA ASP A 404 -4.33 -37.21 -5.78
C ASP A 404 -4.54 -36.01 -6.72
N GLU A 405 -5.58 -36.06 -7.54
CA GLU A 405 -5.94 -35.00 -8.50
C GLU A 405 -4.77 -34.61 -9.41
N THR A 406 -3.98 -35.60 -9.80
CA THR A 406 -2.78 -35.40 -10.62
C THR A 406 -3.16 -35.18 -12.09
N LEU A 407 -2.24 -34.62 -12.87
CA LEU A 407 -2.44 -34.44 -14.32
C LEU A 407 -2.68 -35.77 -15.06
N LEU A 408 -2.25 -36.88 -14.48
CA LEU A 408 -2.39 -38.22 -15.05
C LEU A 408 -3.70 -38.92 -14.62
N GLY A 409 -4.44 -38.35 -13.66
CA GLY A 409 -5.69 -38.91 -13.13
C GLY A 409 -5.52 -40.09 -12.16
N GLU A 410 -4.29 -40.57 -11.96
CA GLU A 410 -3.97 -41.64 -11.01
C GLU A 410 -3.38 -41.07 -9.71
N LYS A 411 -3.60 -41.79 -8.60
CA LYS A 411 -2.94 -41.50 -7.32
C LYS A 411 -1.47 -41.85 -7.41
N LEU A 412 -0.61 -40.93 -6.97
CA LEU A 412 0.83 -41.13 -6.90
C LEU A 412 1.25 -41.35 -5.45
N GLU A 413 1.99 -42.42 -5.22
CA GLU A 413 2.69 -42.65 -3.95
C GLU A 413 4.16 -42.27 -4.12
N ILE A 414 4.62 -41.31 -3.32
CA ILE A 414 6.00 -40.81 -3.36
C ILE A 414 6.63 -41.01 -1.98
N ASN A 415 7.72 -41.77 -1.93
CA ASN A 415 8.50 -41.99 -0.71
C ASN A 415 9.76 -41.13 -0.75
N VAL A 416 9.91 -40.19 0.20
CA VAL A 416 11.02 -39.22 0.25
C VAL A 416 11.71 -39.19 1.60
N ASP A 417 12.94 -38.68 1.66
CA ASP A 417 13.70 -38.57 2.90
C ASP A 417 13.22 -37.43 3.80
N LEU A 418 12.67 -36.36 3.19
CA LEU A 418 12.18 -35.18 3.89
C LEU A 418 10.97 -34.56 3.17
N VAL A 419 9.98 -34.09 3.93
CA VAL A 419 8.88 -33.25 3.43
C VAL A 419 9.03 -31.83 3.96
N VAL A 420 8.87 -30.84 3.08
CA VAL A 420 8.92 -29.41 3.39
C VAL A 420 7.54 -28.79 3.15
N LEU A 421 6.94 -28.25 4.21
CA LEU A 421 5.69 -27.52 4.17
C LEU A 421 5.97 -26.06 3.79
N ALA A 422 5.50 -25.62 2.63
CA ALA A 422 5.64 -24.24 2.18
C ALA A 422 4.56 -23.35 2.84
N ILE A 423 4.82 -22.96 4.09
CA ILE A 423 3.90 -22.18 4.92
C ILE A 423 3.89 -20.69 4.56
N GLY A 424 2.80 -20.03 4.93
CA GLY A 424 2.51 -18.64 4.55
C GLY A 424 3.19 -17.57 5.40
N MET A 425 2.96 -16.31 5.02
CA MET A 425 3.29 -15.12 5.79
C MET A 425 2.04 -14.62 6.50
N VAL A 426 2.19 -14.22 7.76
CA VAL A 426 1.19 -13.51 8.55
C VAL A 426 1.81 -12.19 9.00
N PRO A 427 1.21 -11.03 8.75
CA PRO A 427 1.81 -9.74 9.10
C PRO A 427 1.91 -9.62 10.63
N VAL A 428 2.98 -8.99 11.14
CA VAL A 428 3.18 -8.85 12.60
C VAL A 428 2.03 -8.09 13.26
N THR A 429 1.41 -7.16 12.54
CA THR A 429 0.28 -6.34 13.00
C THR A 429 -1.04 -7.10 13.16
N ALA A 430 -1.14 -8.35 12.71
CA ALA A 430 -2.37 -9.13 12.82
C ALA A 430 -2.77 -9.45 14.27
N GLU A 431 -1.79 -9.53 15.19
CA GLU A 431 -2.04 -9.99 16.57
C GLU A 431 -1.81 -8.88 17.61
N GLU A 432 -0.78 -8.05 17.42
CA GLU A 432 -0.37 -7.04 18.40
C GLU A 432 -0.04 -5.70 17.75
N PRO A 433 -0.40 -4.56 18.38
CA PRO A 433 -0.05 -3.24 17.87
C PRO A 433 1.46 -3.01 17.99
N VAL A 434 2.07 -2.61 16.88
CA VAL A 434 3.50 -2.25 16.85
C VAL A 434 3.71 -0.75 17.08
N LEU A 435 2.71 0.07 16.73
CA LEU A 435 2.78 1.53 16.79
C LEU A 435 2.60 2.08 18.22
N ASN A 436 1.69 1.49 19.00
CA ASN A 436 1.32 1.96 20.35
C ASN A 436 0.88 3.43 20.38
N LEU A 437 -0.04 3.79 19.47
CA LEU A 437 -0.62 5.13 19.38
C LEU A 437 -1.48 5.48 20.60
N GLU A 438 -1.43 6.72 21.06
CA GLU A 438 -2.36 7.28 22.06
C GLU A 438 -3.71 7.72 21.46
N TYR A 439 -3.98 7.35 20.21
CA TYR A 439 -5.19 7.73 19.52
C TYR A 439 -6.40 6.98 20.06
N ARG A 440 -7.55 7.63 20.04
CA ARG A 440 -8.83 7.05 20.51
C ARG A 440 -9.31 5.93 19.60
N GLN A 441 -8.95 5.98 18.33
CA GLN A 441 -9.16 4.90 17.39
C GLN A 441 -8.27 3.67 17.63
N GLY A 442 -7.45 3.66 18.68
CA GLY A 442 -6.68 2.51 19.13
C GLY A 442 -5.18 2.57 18.82
N PRO A 443 -4.40 1.67 19.44
CA PRO A 443 -2.93 1.73 19.47
C PRO A 443 -2.24 1.27 18.18
N GLY A 444 -2.97 0.62 17.26
CA GLY A 444 -2.43 0.09 16.01
C GLY A 444 -3.07 0.71 14.77
N LEU A 445 -2.92 0.03 13.64
CA LEU A 445 -3.78 0.24 12.48
C LEU A 445 -5.24 -0.09 12.86
N PRO A 446 -6.25 0.53 12.23
CA PRO A 446 -7.65 0.29 12.57
C PRO A 446 -8.03 -1.21 12.51
N PRO A 447 -8.63 -1.78 13.56
CA PRO A 447 -8.95 -3.21 13.59
C PRO A 447 -9.91 -3.66 12.48
N ASP A 448 -10.86 -2.81 12.10
CA ASP A 448 -11.81 -3.05 11.01
C ASP A 448 -11.10 -3.16 9.64
N GLU A 449 -10.06 -2.37 9.42
CA GLU A 449 -9.19 -2.47 8.23
C GLU A 449 -8.43 -3.80 8.24
N LEU A 450 -7.75 -4.10 9.35
CA LEU A 450 -6.97 -5.32 9.47
C LEU A 450 -7.85 -6.58 9.30
N GLU A 451 -9.05 -6.60 9.85
CA GLU A 451 -9.97 -7.73 9.68
C GLU A 451 -10.38 -7.94 8.22
N LEU A 452 -10.73 -6.85 7.51
CA LEU A 452 -11.12 -6.89 6.09
C LEU A 452 -9.98 -7.38 5.17
N PHE A 453 -8.74 -7.06 5.51
CA PHE A 453 -7.56 -7.38 4.69
C PHE A 453 -6.63 -8.41 5.35
N TYR A 454 -7.18 -9.33 6.14
CA TYR A 454 -6.48 -10.49 6.69
C TYR A 454 -5.21 -10.17 7.52
N GLY A 455 -5.25 -9.05 8.24
CA GLY A 455 -4.19 -8.53 9.11
C GLY A 455 -3.21 -7.59 8.41
N TYR A 456 -3.35 -7.39 7.09
CA TYR A 456 -2.50 -6.51 6.31
C TYR A 456 -3.03 -5.08 6.33
N ALA A 457 -2.11 -4.12 6.23
CA ALA A 457 -2.45 -2.71 6.06
C ALA A 457 -3.05 -2.48 4.67
N ASP A 458 -4.11 -1.70 4.59
CA ASP A 458 -4.72 -1.27 3.33
C ASP A 458 -4.92 0.24 3.29
N SER A 459 -4.76 0.79 2.08
CA SER A 459 -4.81 2.22 1.85
C SER A 459 -6.21 2.75 1.53
N ASN A 460 -7.26 1.91 1.51
CA ASN A 460 -8.63 2.18 1.02
C ASN A 460 -8.71 2.67 -0.44
N TYR A 461 -7.59 2.97 -1.11
CA TYR A 461 -7.54 3.56 -2.44
C TYR A 461 -6.50 2.85 -3.31
N ILE A 462 -6.97 2.26 -4.41
CA ILE A 462 -6.13 1.53 -5.36
C ILE A 462 -4.95 2.36 -5.93
N CYS A 463 -5.07 3.70 -5.92
CA CYS A 463 -4.05 4.61 -6.41
C CYS A 463 -2.99 5.00 -5.37
N PHE A 464 -3.16 4.65 -4.09
CA PHE A 464 -2.30 5.12 -3.01
C PHE A 464 -1.81 3.99 -2.09
N PRO A 465 -1.17 2.94 -2.65
CA PRO A 465 -0.93 1.66 -1.97
C PRO A 465 -0.13 1.76 -0.65
N TYR A 466 0.65 2.81 -0.46
CA TYR A 466 1.50 2.99 0.74
C TYR A 466 0.81 3.71 1.91
N GLU A 467 -0.33 4.37 1.64
CA GLU A 467 -1.07 5.10 2.67
C GLU A 467 -1.69 4.13 3.67
N THR A 468 -1.85 4.58 4.90
CA THR A 468 -2.70 3.90 5.89
C THR A 468 -3.82 4.83 6.30
N ARG A 469 -4.81 4.32 7.03
CA ARG A 469 -5.83 5.16 7.68
C ARG A 469 -5.27 5.99 8.85
N ARG A 470 -3.99 5.83 9.18
CA ARG A 470 -3.26 6.67 10.14
C ARG A 470 -2.44 7.71 9.37
N THR A 471 -2.90 8.95 9.38
CA THR A 471 -2.27 10.06 8.67
C THR A 471 -0.79 10.21 9.07
N GLY A 472 0.10 10.32 8.09
CA GLY A 472 1.56 10.43 8.30
C GLY A 472 2.27 9.14 8.71
N ILE A 473 1.55 8.01 8.69
CA ILE A 473 2.09 6.66 8.92
C ILE A 473 1.87 5.82 7.66
N TYR A 474 2.96 5.27 7.13
CA TYR A 474 3.01 4.56 5.86
C TYR A 474 3.41 3.11 6.08
N ALA A 475 2.75 2.17 5.39
CA ALA A 475 3.10 0.75 5.49
C ALA A 475 4.16 0.37 4.45
N ALA A 476 5.09 -0.53 4.82
CA ALA A 476 6.12 -1.03 3.92
C ALA A 476 6.40 -2.52 4.11
N GLY A 477 6.58 -3.23 2.99
CA GLY A 477 6.92 -4.64 2.92
C GLY A 477 5.80 -5.56 3.39
N ALA A 478 6.15 -6.60 4.14
CA ALA A 478 5.22 -7.67 4.48
C ALA A 478 4.11 -7.29 5.49
N ILE A 479 4.03 -6.03 5.90
CA ILE A 479 2.88 -5.46 6.62
C ILE A 479 1.77 -5.04 5.67
N HIS A 480 2.14 -4.58 4.46
CA HIS A 480 1.20 -4.12 3.44
C HIS A 480 0.57 -5.30 2.67
N GLN A 481 1.37 -6.31 2.30
CA GLN A 481 0.87 -7.55 1.70
C GLN A 481 2.00 -8.60 1.67
N PRO A 482 1.69 -9.89 1.45
CA PRO A 482 2.73 -10.89 1.21
C PRO A 482 3.55 -10.54 -0.04
N MET A 483 4.87 -10.44 0.09
CA MET A 483 5.75 -9.98 -0.99
C MET A 483 7.05 -10.78 -1.10
N THR A 484 7.62 -10.77 -2.31
CA THR A 484 9.02 -11.14 -2.53
C THR A 484 9.97 -10.05 -2.04
N ILE A 485 11.27 -10.36 -1.93
CA ILE A 485 12.30 -9.39 -1.53
C ILE A 485 12.36 -8.21 -2.50
N ALA A 486 12.31 -8.45 -3.81
CA ALA A 486 12.32 -7.38 -4.81
C ALA A 486 11.11 -6.44 -4.68
N GLN A 487 9.91 -7.02 -4.47
CA GLN A 487 8.70 -6.23 -4.24
C GLN A 487 8.81 -5.41 -2.95
N ALA A 488 9.34 -6.00 -1.87
CA ALA A 488 9.51 -5.29 -0.60
C ALA A 488 10.49 -4.11 -0.67
N ILE A 489 11.53 -4.19 -1.53
CA ILE A 489 12.44 -3.06 -1.80
C ILE A 489 11.69 -1.95 -2.53
N GLU A 490 10.95 -2.29 -3.58
CA GLU A 490 10.19 -1.30 -4.35
C GLU A 490 9.08 -0.64 -3.53
N ASP A 491 8.40 -1.44 -2.71
CA ASP A 491 7.36 -0.96 -1.80
C ASP A 491 7.93 -0.02 -0.74
N ALA A 492 9.09 -0.36 -0.17
CA ALA A 492 9.78 0.50 0.79
C ALA A 492 10.25 1.84 0.21
N ARG A 493 10.70 1.85 -1.05
CA ARG A 493 11.02 3.10 -1.77
C ARG A 493 9.80 4.01 -1.86
N GLY A 494 8.67 3.44 -2.29
CA GLY A 494 7.41 4.16 -2.38
C GLY A 494 6.98 4.74 -1.02
N ALA A 495 7.03 3.92 0.04
CA ALA A 495 6.69 4.37 1.40
C ALA A 495 7.61 5.49 1.91
N ALA A 496 8.93 5.42 1.64
CA ALA A 496 9.87 6.47 2.00
C ALA A 496 9.58 7.80 1.27
N LEU A 497 9.32 7.75 -0.04
CA LEU A 497 8.95 8.93 -0.83
C LEU A 497 7.62 9.54 -0.36
N LYS A 498 6.66 8.70 0.06
CA LYS A 498 5.39 9.15 0.64
C LYS A 498 5.57 9.80 2.01
N ALA A 499 6.44 9.27 2.86
CA ALA A 499 6.81 9.91 4.11
C ALA A 499 7.47 11.28 3.87
N ILE A 500 8.34 11.39 2.87
CA ILE A 500 8.93 12.67 2.46
C ILE A 500 7.87 13.64 1.95
N GLN A 501 6.97 13.19 1.07
CA GLN A 501 5.86 14.01 0.57
C GLN A 501 4.98 14.54 1.72
N CYS A 502 4.74 13.72 2.74
CA CYS A 502 4.04 14.12 3.96
C CYS A 502 4.70 15.33 4.61
N LEU A 503 6.02 15.24 4.84
CA LEU A 503 6.79 16.31 5.49
C LEU A 503 6.80 17.60 4.68
N VAL A 504 6.92 17.50 3.35
CA VAL A 504 6.85 18.67 2.46
C VAL A 504 5.47 19.32 2.54
N ALA A 505 4.40 18.53 2.49
CA ALA A 505 3.03 19.04 2.61
C ALA A 505 2.79 19.76 3.94
N ILE A 506 3.27 19.18 5.04
CA ILE A 506 3.15 19.77 6.38
C ILE A 506 3.96 21.07 6.49
N GLU A 507 5.15 21.12 5.90
CA GLU A 507 5.98 22.34 5.85
C GLU A 507 5.31 23.47 5.05
N GLU A 508 4.63 23.12 3.95
CA GLU A 508 3.83 24.05 3.15
C GLU A 508 2.48 24.40 3.81
N GLY A 509 2.08 23.67 4.86
CA GLY A 509 0.86 23.89 5.63
C GLY A 509 -0.42 23.42 4.93
N HIS A 510 -0.32 22.45 4.02
CA HIS A 510 -1.48 21.80 3.42
C HIS A 510 -1.65 20.36 3.90
N ALA A 511 -2.90 19.91 3.94
CA ALA A 511 -3.24 18.57 4.37
C ALA A 511 -2.62 17.51 3.46
N VAL A 512 -2.30 16.36 4.05
CA VAL A 512 -1.84 15.18 3.31
C VAL A 512 -3.03 14.35 2.82
N HIS A 513 -2.76 13.20 2.19
CA HIS A 513 -3.81 12.29 1.73
C HIS A 513 -4.83 11.98 2.86
N PRO A 514 -6.15 11.93 2.55
CA PRO A 514 -6.77 12.00 1.22
C PRO A 514 -7.10 13.41 0.72
N ARG A 515 -6.82 14.46 1.50
CA ARG A 515 -7.13 15.86 1.17
C ARG A 515 -5.89 16.63 0.74
N THR A 516 -5.00 16.00 -0.04
CA THR A 516 -3.77 16.65 -0.52
C THR A 516 -4.06 18.01 -1.14
N TRP A 517 -3.27 19.03 -0.81
CA TRP A 517 -3.42 20.44 -1.22
C TRP A 517 -4.58 21.21 -0.56
N ASP A 518 -5.30 20.62 0.39
CA ASP A 518 -6.28 21.34 1.21
C ASP A 518 -5.56 22.12 2.31
N PHE A 519 -5.54 23.44 2.19
CA PHE A 519 -4.93 24.33 3.19
C PHE A 519 -5.87 24.63 4.37
N ALA A 520 -7.13 24.18 4.33
CA ALA A 520 -8.09 24.47 5.38
C ALA A 520 -7.95 23.53 6.59
N TYR A 521 -8.05 24.11 7.79
CA TYR A 521 -8.08 23.39 9.05
C TYR A 521 -9.22 23.91 9.94
N PRO A 522 -9.76 23.08 10.86
CA PRO A 522 -10.81 23.53 11.77
C PRO A 522 -10.26 24.52 12.81
N GLU A 523 -10.91 25.66 12.98
CA GLU A 523 -10.64 26.63 14.04
C GLU A 523 -11.79 26.63 15.06
N PHE A 524 -11.46 26.67 16.35
CA PHE A 524 -12.46 26.66 17.42
C PHE A 524 -12.88 28.09 17.80
N ASP A 525 -14.16 28.41 17.61
CA ASP A 525 -14.74 29.61 18.20
C ASP A 525 -15.08 29.36 19.68
N LEU A 526 -14.09 29.59 20.55
CA LEU A 526 -14.24 29.41 22.00
C LEU A 526 -15.28 30.35 22.63
N LYS A 527 -15.71 31.42 21.95
CA LYS A 527 -16.78 32.30 22.46
C LYS A 527 -18.16 31.65 22.33
N MET A 528 -18.33 30.80 21.32
CA MET A 528 -19.57 30.05 21.05
C MET A 528 -19.54 28.64 21.66
N CYS A 529 -18.38 28.21 22.18
CA CYS A 529 -18.22 26.89 22.78
C CYS A 529 -19.11 26.73 24.02
N THR A 530 -19.95 25.70 24.01
CA THR A 530 -20.82 25.33 25.14
C THR A 530 -20.20 24.28 26.07
N GLN A 531 -18.94 23.91 25.84
CA GLN A 531 -18.22 22.86 26.57
C GLN A 531 -18.98 21.52 26.58
N CYS A 532 -19.68 21.19 25.48
CA CYS A 532 -20.47 19.97 25.37
C CYS A 532 -19.63 18.69 25.20
N LYS A 533 -18.29 18.81 25.12
CA LYS A 533 -17.31 17.73 25.00
C LYS A 533 -17.39 16.84 23.76
N ARG A 534 -18.32 17.10 22.84
CA ARG A 534 -18.42 16.33 21.59
C ARG A 534 -17.15 16.41 20.74
N CYS A 535 -16.55 17.60 20.57
CA CYS A 535 -15.31 17.72 19.80
C CYS A 535 -14.14 16.96 20.45
N THR A 536 -14.10 16.94 21.79
CA THR A 536 -13.14 16.18 22.59
C THR A 536 -13.56 14.74 22.81
N GLU A 537 -14.59 14.20 22.15
CA GLU A 537 -14.90 12.76 22.14
C GLU A 537 -14.79 12.21 20.70
N GLU A 538 -15.37 12.93 19.75
CA GLU A 538 -15.48 12.56 18.34
C GLU A 538 -14.16 12.69 17.57
N CYS A 539 -13.20 13.50 18.02
CA CYS A 539 -11.92 13.63 17.32
C CYS A 539 -11.14 12.30 17.39
N PRO A 540 -10.93 11.61 16.25
CA PRO A 540 -10.32 10.29 16.24
C PRO A 540 -8.85 10.30 16.69
N PHE A 541 -8.18 11.44 16.47
CA PHE A 541 -6.77 11.65 16.76
C PHE A 541 -6.53 12.26 18.14
N GLY A 542 -7.59 12.69 18.85
CA GLY A 542 -7.45 13.43 20.10
C GLY A 542 -6.74 14.78 19.92
N ALA A 543 -6.95 15.46 18.78
CA ALA A 543 -6.33 16.76 18.48
C ALA A 543 -6.70 17.86 19.50
N LEU A 544 -7.83 17.68 20.19
CA LEU A 544 -8.22 18.45 21.37
C LEU A 544 -8.52 17.48 22.50
N ASN A 545 -7.80 17.61 23.61
CA ASN A 545 -8.06 16.87 24.83
C ASN A 545 -8.67 17.80 25.89
N GLU A 546 -9.29 17.20 26.90
CA GLU A 546 -9.76 17.95 28.07
C GLU A 546 -8.55 18.35 28.92
N ASP A 547 -8.44 19.63 29.25
CA ASP A 547 -7.53 20.13 30.30
C ASP A 547 -8.10 19.89 31.70
#